data_AF-A0A962H9S4-F1
#
_entry.id   AF-A0A962H9S4-F1
#
_cell.length_a   1.000
_cell.length_b   1.000
_cell.length_c   1.000
_cell.angle_alpha   90.00
_cell.angle_beta   90.00
_cell.angle_gamma   90.00
#
_symmetry.space_group_name_H-M   'P 1'
#
loop_
_entity.id
_entity.type
_entity.pdbx_description
1 polymer ?
#
loop_
_entity_poly.entity_id
_entity_poly.type
_entity_poly.pdbx_seq_one_letter_code
_entity_poly.pdbx_strand_id
1 'polypeptide(L)'
;NLFAALVSPLANAPIIGSSGAVSALIGAYVLLFPTSNLGVILPLGLYFQLVRVPAVHLIGIWLLFQVLETMGSRTGAIAWWAHVFGFVNGLFLALTLRPWLYRRDARLV
;
A
#
# COMPACT_ATOMS: atom_id res chain seq x y z
N ASN A 1 -1.70 8.66 8.39
CA ASN A 1 -2.72 9.70 8.69
C ASN A 1 -2.12 11.03 9.08
N LEU A 2 -1.01 11.08 9.84
CA LEU A 2 -0.36 12.35 10.18
C LEU A 2 -0.18 13.27 8.97
N PHE A 3 0.33 12.73 7.85
CA PHE A 3 0.46 13.49 6.62
C PHE A 3 -0.86 14.13 6.17
N ALA A 4 -1.94 13.36 6.07
CA ALA A 4 -3.26 13.87 5.70
C ALA A 4 -3.78 14.94 6.68
N ALA A 5 -3.54 14.78 7.98
CA ALA A 5 -3.91 15.78 8.99
C ALA A 5 -3.15 17.11 8.80
N LEU A 6 -1.87 17.04 8.42
CA LEU A 6 -1.03 18.22 8.18
C LEU A 6 -1.40 18.96 6.89
N VAL A 7 -1.83 18.24 5.85
CA VAL A 7 -2.23 18.86 4.56
C VAL A 7 -3.72 19.20 4.48
N SER A 8 -4.51 18.83 5.49
CA SER A 8 -5.92 19.24 5.61
C SER A 8 -6.25 19.76 7.01
N PRO A 9 -5.61 20.88 7.46
CA PRO A 9 -5.82 21.41 8.81
C PRO A 9 -7.23 21.94 9.06
N LEU A 10 -7.95 22.28 7.99
CA LEU A 10 -9.31 22.81 8.00
C LEU A 10 -10.37 21.73 7.75
N ALA A 11 -10.02 20.44 7.90
CA ALA A 11 -10.98 19.37 7.72
C ALA A 11 -12.10 19.50 8.77
N ASN A 12 -13.34 19.71 8.30
CA ASN A 12 -14.53 19.83 9.14
C ASN A 12 -14.97 18.49 9.77
N ALA A 13 -14.17 17.43 9.61
CA ALA A 13 -14.43 16.09 10.12
C ALA A 13 -13.13 15.44 10.60
N PRO A 14 -13.17 14.62 11.67
CA PRO A 14 -12.00 13.91 12.17
C PRO A 14 -11.50 12.88 11.16
N ILE A 15 -10.17 12.76 11.04
CA ILE A 15 -9.53 11.71 10.24
C ILE A 15 -9.42 10.43 11.09
N ILE A 16 -10.23 9.42 10.76
CA ILE A 16 -10.24 8.13 11.45
C ILE A 16 -9.81 7.02 10.48
N GLY A 17 -8.91 6.13 10.91
CA GLY A 17 -8.55 4.92 10.15
C GLY A 17 -7.14 4.43 10.43
N SER A 18 -6.81 3.18 10.09
CA SER A 18 -5.44 2.63 10.14
C SER A 18 -4.83 2.46 8.74
N SER A 19 -5.58 2.81 7.69
CA SER A 19 -5.27 2.46 6.32
C SER A 19 -3.95 3.01 5.80
N GLY A 20 -3.53 4.20 6.25
CA GLY A 20 -2.21 4.73 5.86
C GLY A 20 -1.04 3.90 6.39
N ALA A 21 -1.16 3.32 7.59
CA ALA A 21 -0.15 2.41 8.13
C ALA A 21 -0.16 1.07 7.38
N VAL A 22 -1.35 0.57 7.00
CA VAL A 22 -1.48 -0.60 6.13
C VAL A 22 -0.82 -0.35 4.77
N SER A 23 -1.02 0.84 4.18
CA SER A 23 -0.34 1.22 2.93
C SER A 23 1.18 1.20 3.07
N ALA A 24 1.73 1.61 4.23
CA ALA A 24 3.16 1.51 4.51
C ALA A 24 3.64 0.05 4.55
N LEU A 25 2.88 -0.85 5.17
CA LEU A 25 3.21 -2.29 5.15
C LEU A 25 3.20 -2.86 3.72
N ILE A 26 2.20 -2.48 2.92
CA ILE A 26 2.09 -2.91 1.51
C ILE A 26 3.27 -2.37 0.68
N GLY A 27 3.65 -1.11 0.86
CA GLY A 27 4.81 -0.50 0.22
C GLY A 27 6.11 -1.21 0.59
N ALA A 28 6.33 -1.47 1.87
CA ALA A 28 7.48 -2.25 2.32
C ALA A 28 7.49 -3.67 1.72
N TYR A 29 6.33 -4.33 1.69
CA TYR A 29 6.18 -5.69 1.15
C TYR A 29 6.55 -5.79 -0.32
N VAL A 30 6.01 -4.91 -1.17
CA VAL A 30 6.27 -5.00 -2.63
C VAL A 30 7.73 -4.73 -2.97
N LEU A 31 8.42 -3.92 -2.15
CA LEU A 31 9.84 -3.66 -2.33
C LEU A 31 10.72 -4.86 -1.97
N LEU A 32 10.38 -5.53 -0.86
CA LEU A 32 11.15 -6.67 -0.37
C LEU A 32 10.83 -7.96 -1.15
N PHE A 33 9.58 -8.09 -1.62
CA PHE A 33 9.05 -9.31 -2.23
C PHE A 33 8.32 -9.05 -3.56
N PRO A 34 8.93 -8.37 -4.54
CA PRO A 34 8.24 -7.93 -5.76
C PRO A 34 7.71 -9.10 -6.61
N THR A 35 8.41 -10.24 -6.58
CA THR A 35 8.08 -11.46 -7.36
C THR A 35 7.29 -12.48 -6.55
N SER A 36 6.94 -12.20 -5.29
CA SER A 36 6.10 -13.08 -4.49
C SER A 36 4.71 -13.16 -5.11
N ASN A 37 4.20 -14.38 -5.28
CA ASN A 37 2.90 -14.58 -5.89
C ASN A 37 1.79 -14.49 -4.84
N LEU A 38 0.89 -13.52 -5.01
CA LEU A 38 -0.30 -13.37 -4.19
C LEU A 38 -1.48 -14.08 -4.86
N GLY A 39 -2.30 -14.73 -4.05
CA GLY A 39 -3.55 -15.36 -4.51
C GLY A 39 -4.64 -14.31 -4.69
N VAL A 40 -5.24 -14.27 -5.87
CA VAL A 40 -6.40 -13.43 -6.19
C VAL A 40 -7.53 -14.32 -6.65
N ILE A 41 -8.70 -14.13 -6.06
CA ILE A 41 -9.92 -14.80 -6.49
C ILE A 41 -10.54 -13.94 -7.61
N LEU A 42 -10.59 -14.49 -8.81
CA LEU A 42 -11.27 -13.89 -9.95
C LEU A 42 -12.73 -14.40 -9.98
N PRO A 43 -13.73 -13.52 -9.80
CA PRO A 43 -15.12 -13.88 -9.99
C PRO A 43 -15.43 -13.94 -11.49
N LEU A 44 -15.64 -15.15 -12.03
CA LEU A 44 -15.94 -15.39 -13.45
C LEU A 44 -17.45 -15.63 -13.67
N GLY A 45 -18.30 -14.95 -12.89
CA GLY A 45 -19.75 -15.16 -12.87
C GLY A 45 -20.14 -16.30 -11.93
N LEU A 46 -20.38 -17.50 -12.46
CA LEU A 46 -20.84 -18.67 -11.68
C LEU A 46 -19.71 -19.45 -10.99
N TYR A 47 -18.45 -19.13 -11.28
CA TYR A 47 -17.28 -19.82 -10.75
C TYR A 47 -16.25 -18.82 -10.22
N PHE A 48 -15.47 -19.28 -9.24
CA PHE A 48 -14.33 -18.54 -8.70
C PHE A 48 -13.03 -19.23 -9.11
N GLN A 49 -12.11 -18.47 -9.71
CA GLN A 49 -10.78 -18.98 -10.04
C GLN A 49 -9.73 -18.32 -9.15
N LEU A 50 -8.98 -19.13 -8.41
CA LEU A 50 -7.80 -18.65 -7.68
C LEU A 50 -6.61 -18.56 -8.64
N VAL A 51 -6.16 -17.35 -8.92
CA VAL A 51 -4.97 -17.08 -9.76
C VAL A 51 -3.85 -16.55 -8.88
N ARG A 52 -2.62 -16.92 -9.21
CA ARG A 52 -1.41 -16.42 -8.56
C ARG A 52 -0.78 -15.35 -9.42
N VAL A 53 -0.65 -14.14 -8.89
CA VAL A 53 -0.10 -12.99 -9.62
C VAL A 53 1.04 -12.39 -8.81
N PRO A 54 2.17 -11.99 -9.42
CA PRO A 54 3.25 -11.35 -8.70
C PRO A 54 2.78 -10.06 -8.02
N ALA A 55 3.21 -9.86 -6.78
CA ALA A 55 2.80 -8.76 -5.91
C ALA A 55 2.95 -7.39 -6.59
N VAL A 56 4.02 -7.20 -7.36
CA VAL A 56 4.27 -5.94 -8.08
C VAL A 56 3.12 -5.51 -8.99
N HIS A 57 2.45 -6.45 -9.66
CA HIS A 57 1.36 -6.12 -10.58
C HIS A 57 0.11 -5.71 -9.81
N LEU A 58 -0.30 -6.51 -8.83
CA LEU A 58 -1.51 -6.26 -8.05
C LEU A 58 -1.39 -4.97 -7.23
N ILE A 59 -0.26 -4.80 -6.54
CA ILE A 59 0.00 -3.64 -5.71
C ILE A 59 0.24 -2.40 -6.57
N GLY A 60 0.86 -2.55 -7.75
CA GLY A 60 1.03 -1.45 -8.71
C GLY A 60 -0.31 -0.94 -9.24
N ILE A 61 -1.21 -1.84 -9.64
CA ILE A 61 -2.57 -1.49 -10.08
C ILE A 61 -3.34 -0.82 -8.93
N TRP A 62 -3.28 -1.37 -7.72
CA TRP A 62 -3.90 -0.78 -6.54
C TRP A 62 -3.38 0.64 -6.26
N LEU A 63 -2.06 0.85 -6.27
CA LEU A 63 -1.46 2.16 -6.05
C LEU A 63 -1.87 3.16 -7.13
N LEU A 64 -1.92 2.74 -8.40
CA LEU A 64 -2.41 3.59 -9.49
C LEU A 64 -3.83 4.07 -9.20
N PHE A 65 -4.72 3.18 -8.77
CA PHE A 65 -6.07 3.56 -8.34
C PHE A 65 -6.05 4.58 -7.19
N GLN A 66 -5.22 4.39 -6.15
CA GLN A 66 -5.08 5.37 -5.07
C GLN A 66 -4.67 6.77 -5.58
N VAL A 67 -3.75 6.83 -6.56
CA VAL A 67 -3.29 8.09 -7.15
C VAL A 67 -4.37 8.75 -7.99
N LEU A 68 -5.08 7.97 -8.82
CA LEU A 68 -6.19 8.47 -9.63
C LEU A 68 -7.30 9.07 -8.74
N GLU A 69 -7.66 8.39 -7.66
CA GLU A 69 -8.63 8.88 -6.68
C GLU A 69 -8.14 10.14 -5.96
N THR A 70 -6.84 10.21 -5.66
CA THR A 70 -6.24 11.42 -5.07
C THR A 70 -6.42 12.66 -5.97
N MET A 71 -6.39 12.47 -7.30
CA MET A 71 -6.55 13.54 -8.27
C MET A 71 -8.01 13.80 -8.67
N GLY A 72 -8.85 12.76 -8.67
CA GLY A 72 -10.21 12.79 -9.22
C GLY A 72 -11.33 12.87 -8.19
N SER A 73 -11.06 12.53 -6.92
CA SER A 73 -12.11 12.48 -5.89
C SER A 73 -12.65 13.87 -5.59
N ARG A 74 -13.94 14.07 -5.88
CA ARG A 74 -14.68 15.30 -5.58
C ARG A 74 -15.19 15.33 -4.14
N THR A 75 -15.33 14.16 -3.51
CA THR A 75 -15.78 14.02 -2.13
C THR A 75 -14.57 13.87 -1.21
N GLY A 76 -14.41 14.75 -0.22
CA GLY A 76 -13.36 14.63 0.81
C GLY A 76 -13.58 13.49 1.82
N ALA A 77 -14.40 12.49 1.48
CA ALA A 77 -14.81 11.41 2.39
C ALA A 77 -13.66 10.43 2.71
N ILE A 78 -12.72 10.26 1.79
CA ILE A 78 -11.57 9.38 1.95
C ILE A 78 -10.29 10.20 1.82
N ALA A 79 -9.42 10.09 2.81
CA ALA A 79 -8.12 10.75 2.82
C ALA A 79 -7.09 9.99 1.95
N TRP A 80 -7.29 9.98 0.63
CA TRP A 80 -6.47 9.22 -0.32
C TRP A 80 -4.97 9.52 -0.23
N TRP A 81 -4.60 10.78 0.02
CA TRP A 81 -3.21 11.19 0.29
C TRP A 81 -2.56 10.41 1.45
N ALA A 82 -3.34 9.98 2.45
CA ALA A 82 -2.82 9.15 3.54
C ALA A 82 -2.32 7.79 3.05
N HIS A 83 -2.94 7.21 2.02
CA HIS A 83 -2.53 5.92 1.46
C HIS A 83 -1.27 6.07 0.60
N VAL A 84 -1.23 7.08 -0.27
CA VAL A 84 -0.08 7.35 -1.15
C VAL A 84 1.17 7.62 -0.32
N PHE A 85 1.08 8.53 0.66
CA PHE A 85 2.22 8.82 1.53
C PHE A 85 2.58 7.66 2.46
N GLY A 86 1.58 6.91 2.93
CA GLY A 86 1.83 5.68 3.68
C GLY A 86 2.68 4.71 2.87
N PHE A 87 2.26 4.43 1.63
CA PHE A 87 2.98 3.55 0.71
C PHE A 87 4.42 4.00 0.45
N VAL A 88 4.63 5.29 0.13
CA VAL A 88 5.97 5.84 -0.11
C VAL A 88 6.84 5.75 1.14
N ASN A 89 6.29 6.02 2.33
CA ASN A 89 7.03 5.87 3.58
C ASN A 89 7.42 4.41 3.84
N GLY A 90 6.53 3.46 3.51
CA GLY A 90 6.81 2.03 3.55
C GLY A 90 7.97 1.61 2.64
N LEU A 91 7.97 2.09 1.38
CA LEU A 91 9.09 1.88 0.46
C LEU A 91 10.41 2.41 1.04
N PHE A 92 10.39 3.65 1.54
CA PHE A 92 11.57 4.28 2.11
C PHE A 92 12.11 3.53 3.34
N LEU A 93 11.22 3.11 4.24
CA LEU A 93 11.60 2.33 5.41
C LEU A 93 12.18 0.97 5.01
N ALA A 94 11.55 0.28 4.06
CA ALA A 94 12.06 -0.99 3.58
C ALA A 94 13.43 -0.84 2.90
N LEU A 95 13.63 0.20 2.09
CA LEU A 95 14.93 0.49 1.46
C LEU A 95 16.04 0.70 2.49
N THR A 96 15.77 1.47 3.54
CA THR A 96 16.76 1.77 4.58
C THR A 96 17.06 0.55 5.47
N LEU A 97 16.07 -0.29 5.75
CA LEU A 97 16.23 -1.50 6.58
C LEU A 97 16.69 -2.74 5.81
N ARG A 98 16.56 -2.75 4.47
CA ARG A 98 16.90 -3.89 3.60
C ARG A 98 18.27 -4.51 3.89
N PRO A 99 19.37 -3.75 4.07
CA PRO A 99 20.68 -4.33 4.35
C PRO A 99 20.74 -5.10 5.67
N TRP A 100 19.98 -4.66 6.68
CA TRP A 100 19.92 -5.31 7.99
C TRP A 100 19.06 -6.56 7.95
N LEU A 101 17.93 -6.51 7.22
CA LEU A 101 17.03 -7.65 7.06
C LEU A 101 17.75 -8.84 6.40
N TYR A 102 18.47 -8.62 5.30
CA TYR A 102 19.23 -9.70 4.65
C TYR A 102 20.38 -10.24 5.50
N ARG A 103 21.03 -9.41 6.33
CA ARG A 103 22.07 -9.86 7.26
C ARG A 103 21.51 -10.74 8.37
N ARG A 104 20.26 -10.54 8.79
CA ARG A 104 19.60 -11.41 9.77
C ARG A 104 19.22 -12.74 9.16
N ASP A 105 18.67 -12.73 7.95
CA ASP A 105 18.30 -13.96 7.27
C ASP A 105 19.53 -14.85 7.04
N ALA A 106 20.66 -14.29 6.59
CA ALA A 106 21.92 -15.01 6.42
C ALA A 106 22.55 -15.55 7.72
N ARG A 107 22.07 -15.14 8.91
CA ARG A 107 22.52 -15.67 10.21
C ARG A 107 21.62 -16.78 10.74
N LEU A 108 20.46 -16.99 10.12
CA LEU A 108 19.47 -18.00 10.51
C LEU A 108 19.51 -19.25 9.62
N VAL A 109 20.37 -19.26 8.59
CA VAL A 109 20.67 -20.41 7.71
C VAL A 109 22.08 -20.90 8.02
#